data_AF-A0A7C4XUJ0-F1
#
_entry.id   AF-A0A7C4XUJ0-F1
#
_cell.length_a   1.000
_cell.length_b   1.000
_cell.length_c   1.000
_cell.angle_alpha   90.00
_cell.angle_beta   90.00
_cell.angle_gamma   90.00
#
_symmetry.space_group_name_H-M   'P 1'
#
loop_
_entity.id
_entity.type
_entity.pdbx_description
1 polymer ?
#
loop_
_entity_poly.entity_id
_entity_poly.type
_entity_poly.pdbx_seq_one_letter_code
_entity_poly.pdbx_strand_id
1 'polypeptide(L)'
;MRRRWPCCLQGCERALQSLRTQSSAMQNYVLIMMDASLLQIACKGADEHRSTMQKIHVLLTKEELDDQRLDGRVVIVLDVLFATTSALAALQAGASSVIPALDAEHARRMASELAVGSAILSGELDAETLPGFAHPTPLALLRHELQGRNLVYSTTNGTVALRKALPAAHVYAASLRNARATIAHVLREHARSTVLIVCAGSSEQFNLEDFYGAGLLVSCLQQAPGQRSYSDAALAAALLQQGSDALRCLADSRVGRLMASRGLGAEVHYAAQIHVDSVVARVVDGRLMRVAA
;
A
#
# COMPACT_ATOMS: atom_id res chain seq x y z
N MET A 1 1.16 45.39 -16.00
CA MET A 1 0.51 45.25 -14.67
C MET A 1 1.50 44.63 -13.70
N ARG A 2 2.13 45.45 -12.86
CA ARG A 2 3.18 45.05 -11.90
C ARG A 2 2.51 44.54 -10.62
N ARG A 3 2.81 43.30 -10.22
CA ARG A 3 2.30 42.70 -8.97
C ARG A 3 2.93 43.43 -7.76
N ARG A 4 2.08 43.93 -6.87
CA ARG A 4 2.45 44.53 -5.57
C ARG A 4 3.10 43.48 -4.68
N TRP A 5 4.25 43.83 -4.12
CA TRP A 5 4.91 43.06 -3.07
C TRP A 5 4.24 43.35 -1.70
N PRO A 6 4.26 42.41 -0.72
CA PRO A 6 3.65 42.61 0.58
C PRO A 6 4.40 43.67 1.42
N CYS A 7 3.65 44.36 2.27
CA CYS A 7 4.03 45.53 3.07
C CYS A 7 5.21 45.33 4.07
N CYS A 8 5.76 44.12 4.21
CA CYS A 8 6.82 43.80 5.19
C CYS A 8 8.25 44.16 4.71
N LEU A 9 8.48 44.37 3.41
CA LEU A 9 9.84 44.64 2.90
C LEU A 9 10.25 46.12 2.97
N GLN A 10 9.30 47.06 3.01
CA GLN A 10 9.61 48.49 3.15
C GLN A 10 10.05 48.88 4.57
N GLY A 11 9.75 48.06 5.58
CA GLY A 11 10.26 48.23 6.95
C GLY A 11 11.73 47.82 7.09
N CYS A 12 12.15 46.76 6.38
CA CYS A 12 13.53 46.27 6.40
C CYS A 12 14.53 47.24 5.77
N GLU A 13 14.17 47.93 4.66
CA GLU A 13 15.09 48.87 4.01
C GLU A 13 15.41 50.10 4.87
N ARG A 14 14.44 50.59 5.66
CA ARG A 14 14.68 51.72 6.59
C ARG A 14 15.52 51.31 7.80
N ALA A 15 15.31 50.10 8.32
CA ALA A 15 16.13 49.55 9.40
C ALA A 15 17.58 49.28 8.95
N LEU A 16 17.78 48.82 7.71
CA LEU A 16 19.11 48.58 7.12
C LEU A 16 19.88 49.88 6.86
N GLN A 17 19.20 50.99 6.55
CA GLN A 17 19.84 52.29 6.34
C GLN A 17 20.28 52.96 7.66
N SER A 18 19.55 52.78 8.78
CA SER A 18 19.97 53.33 10.08
C SER A 18 21.10 52.54 10.74
N LEU A 19 21.37 51.30 10.31
CA LEU A 19 22.43 50.43 10.83
C LEU A 19 23.79 50.66 10.15
N ARG A 20 23.87 51.46 9.06
CA ARG A 20 25.13 51.81 8.38
C ARG A 20 25.94 52.90 9.09
N THR A 21 25.40 53.54 10.13
CA THR A 21 26.04 54.65 10.84
C THR A 21 26.57 54.30 12.23
N GLN A 22 26.58 53.02 12.62
CA GLN A 22 27.05 52.59 13.94
C GLN A 22 28.15 51.52 13.86
N SER A 23 29.04 51.56 14.86
CA SER A 23 30.31 50.83 14.96
C SER A 23 30.23 49.32 14.63
N SER A 24 31.31 48.80 14.04
CA SER A 24 31.45 47.46 13.45
C SER A 24 31.14 46.27 14.38
N ALA A 25 31.17 46.47 15.70
CA ALA A 25 30.84 45.42 16.67
C ALA A 25 29.32 45.14 16.76
N MET A 26 28.46 46.13 16.49
CA MET A 26 27.00 46.00 16.62
C MET A 26 26.35 45.43 15.35
N GLN A 27 27.00 45.60 14.19
CA GLN A 27 26.60 44.99 12.91
C GLN A 27 26.75 43.47 12.92
N ASN A 28 27.81 42.93 13.54
CA ASN A 28 28.00 41.48 13.65
C ASN A 28 26.96 40.82 14.56
N TYR A 29 26.55 41.46 15.67
CA TYR A 29 25.52 40.90 16.55
C TYR A 29 24.14 40.86 15.90
N VAL A 30 23.76 41.90 15.15
CA VAL A 30 22.46 41.94 14.45
C VAL A 30 22.42 40.96 13.28
N LEU A 31 23.54 40.80 12.55
CA LEU A 31 23.62 39.82 11.46
C LEU A 31 23.54 38.38 11.99
N ILE A 32 24.25 38.06 13.08
CA ILE A 32 24.22 36.73 13.72
C ILE A 32 22.83 36.42 14.32
N MET A 33 22.16 37.42 14.92
CA MET A 33 20.81 37.24 15.48
C MET A 33 19.73 37.13 14.40
N MET A 34 19.87 37.83 13.27
CA MET A 34 19.02 37.63 12.10
C MET A 34 19.24 36.25 11.47
N ASP A 35 20.48 35.76 11.40
CA ASP A 35 20.80 34.43 10.88
C ASP A 35 20.22 33.33 11.78
N ALA A 36 20.33 33.45 13.11
CA ALA A 36 19.75 32.50 14.05
C ALA A 36 18.21 32.50 14.03
N SER A 37 17.59 33.67 13.83
CA SER A 37 16.12 33.81 13.73
C SER A 37 15.62 33.26 12.39
N LEU A 38 16.34 33.51 11.29
CA LEU A 38 16.04 32.96 9.97
C LEU A 38 16.29 31.45 9.93
N LEU A 39 17.34 30.94 10.59
CA LEU A 39 17.56 29.51 10.80
C LEU A 39 16.44 28.90 11.64
N GLN A 40 15.98 29.53 12.72
CA GLN A 40 14.87 29.01 13.51
C GLN A 40 13.54 29.02 12.74
N ILE A 41 13.29 30.03 11.90
CA ILE A 41 12.11 30.08 11.02
C ILE A 41 12.24 29.05 9.89
N ALA A 42 13.42 28.86 9.32
CA ALA A 42 13.68 27.82 8.32
C ALA A 42 13.61 26.42 8.93
N CYS A 43 14.10 26.22 10.16
CA CYS A 43 14.02 24.96 10.90
C CYS A 43 12.59 24.68 11.36
N LYS A 44 11.84 25.65 11.89
CA LYS A 44 10.41 25.48 12.22
C LYS A 44 9.58 25.26 10.96
N GLY A 45 9.85 26.00 9.89
CA GLY A 45 9.25 25.81 8.58
C GLY A 45 9.56 24.43 8.02
N ALA A 46 10.78 23.92 8.18
CA ALA A 46 11.19 22.58 7.77
C ALA A 46 10.62 21.47 8.67
N ASP A 47 10.45 21.69 9.98
CA ASP A 47 9.85 20.74 10.92
C ASP A 47 8.33 20.65 10.74
N GLU A 48 7.65 21.78 10.51
CA GLU A 48 6.25 21.81 10.10
C GLU A 48 6.08 21.17 8.70
N HIS A 49 6.98 21.42 7.74
CA HIS A 49 6.98 20.74 6.45
C HIS A 49 7.18 19.22 6.59
N ARG A 50 8.12 18.79 7.44
CA ARG A 50 8.38 17.36 7.74
C ARG A 50 7.20 16.68 8.42
N SER A 51 6.44 17.41 9.23
CA SER A 51 5.23 16.95 9.91
C SER A 51 4.04 16.78 8.94
N THR A 52 4.05 17.48 7.81
CA THR A 52 2.99 17.41 6.78
C THR A 52 3.27 16.47 5.60
N MET A 53 4.49 15.92 5.50
CA MET A 53 4.89 15.09 4.37
C MET A 53 4.38 13.65 4.52
N GLN A 54 3.71 13.14 3.49
CA GLN A 54 3.22 11.76 3.48
C GLN A 54 4.41 10.79 3.52
N LYS A 55 4.40 9.85 4.47
CA LYS A 55 5.45 8.84 4.64
C LYS A 55 5.03 7.52 4.03
N ILE A 56 5.88 6.94 3.20
CA ILE A 56 5.65 5.66 2.52
C ILE A 56 6.69 4.65 3.02
N HIS A 57 6.20 3.59 3.66
CA HIS A 57 7.02 2.47 4.12
C HIS A 57 6.64 1.20 3.38
N VAL A 58 7.63 0.37 3.05
CA VAL A 58 7.41 -1.02 2.63
C VAL A 58 7.86 -1.93 3.77
N LEU A 59 6.99 -2.84 4.18
CA LEU A 59 7.28 -3.95 5.07
C LEU A 59 7.44 -5.22 4.24
N LEU A 60 8.46 -6.03 4.55
CA LEU A 60 8.86 -7.17 3.72
C LEU A 60 8.06 -8.44 4.05
N THR A 61 7.46 -8.49 5.23
CA THR A 61 6.57 -9.58 5.65
C THR A 61 5.38 -9.07 6.46
N LYS A 62 4.36 -9.91 6.62
CA LYS A 62 3.20 -9.62 7.48
C LYS A 62 3.56 -9.62 8.98
N GLU A 63 4.65 -10.29 9.37
CA GLU A 63 5.13 -10.31 10.75
C GLU A 63 5.63 -8.94 11.21
N GLU A 64 6.22 -8.14 10.31
CA GLU A 64 6.67 -6.78 10.63
C GLU A 64 5.52 -5.84 11.07
N LEU A 65 4.26 -6.17 10.77
CA LEU A 65 3.10 -5.40 11.27
C LEU A 65 3.02 -5.39 12.80
N ASP A 66 3.50 -6.46 13.46
CA ASP A 66 3.40 -6.60 14.92
C ASP A 66 4.24 -5.53 15.65
N ASP A 67 5.27 -5.00 14.99
CA ASP A 67 6.14 -3.93 15.50
C ASP A 67 5.73 -2.52 15.04
N GLN A 68 4.60 -2.38 14.36
CA GLN A 68 4.11 -1.11 13.84
C GLN A 68 2.93 -0.54 14.64
N ARG A 69 2.96 0.77 14.87
CA ARG A 69 1.77 1.50 15.37
C ARG A 69 0.77 1.68 14.22
N LEU A 70 -0.33 0.93 14.17
CA LEU A 70 -1.24 0.98 13.02
C LEU A 70 -2.28 2.12 13.06
N ASP A 71 -2.56 2.66 14.25
CA ASP A 71 -3.57 3.72 14.42
C ASP A 71 -3.31 4.93 13.51
N GLY A 72 -4.36 5.36 12.79
CA GLY A 72 -4.28 6.49 11.86
C GLY A 72 -3.49 6.24 10.58
N ARG A 73 -2.98 5.03 10.35
CA ARG A 73 -2.24 4.66 9.13
C ARG A 73 -3.15 4.06 8.06
N VAL A 74 -2.71 4.17 6.81
CA VAL A 74 -3.24 3.42 5.69
C VAL A 74 -2.34 2.22 5.44
N VAL A 75 -2.91 1.03 5.38
CA VAL A 75 -2.19 -0.21 5.05
C VAL A 75 -2.67 -0.72 3.69
N ILE A 76 -1.72 -1.07 2.81
CA ILE A 76 -1.98 -1.73 1.54
C ILE A 76 -1.29 -3.09 1.58
N VAL A 77 -2.07 -4.17 1.59
CA VAL A 77 -1.57 -5.54 1.64
C VAL A 77 -1.34 -6.06 0.22
N LEU A 78 -0.21 -6.74 0.02
CA LEU A 78 0.19 -7.45 -1.19
C LEU A 78 0.44 -8.93 -0.87
N ASP A 79 -0.23 -9.80 -1.59
CA ASP A 79 0.06 -11.23 -1.71
C ASP A 79 -0.19 -11.55 -3.19
N VAL A 80 0.81 -11.30 -4.01
CA VAL A 80 0.71 -11.27 -5.48
C VAL A 80 0.42 -12.68 -6.01
N LEU A 81 1.02 -13.70 -5.39
CA LEU A 81 0.84 -15.11 -5.72
C LEU A 81 0.30 -15.89 -4.49
N PHE A 82 -1.01 -15.85 -4.22
CA PHE A 82 -2.07 -15.27 -5.04
C PHE A 82 -3.15 -14.52 -4.28
N ALA A 83 -3.11 -14.44 -2.95
CA ALA A 83 -4.32 -14.18 -2.18
C ALA A 83 -4.99 -12.83 -2.51
N THR A 84 -4.20 -11.76 -2.67
CA THR A 84 -4.74 -10.44 -3.04
C THR A 84 -5.18 -10.38 -4.50
N THR A 85 -4.43 -11.01 -5.42
CA THR A 85 -4.81 -11.14 -6.83
C THR A 85 -6.14 -11.89 -6.99
N SER A 86 -6.31 -12.99 -6.27
CA SER A 86 -7.54 -13.79 -6.22
C SER A 86 -8.73 -13.02 -5.64
N ALA A 87 -8.53 -12.31 -4.53
CA ALA A 87 -9.58 -11.51 -3.92
C ALA A 87 -10.07 -10.41 -4.88
N LEU A 88 -9.15 -9.74 -5.58
CA LEU A 88 -9.47 -8.71 -6.56
C LEU A 88 -10.22 -9.28 -7.77
N ALA A 89 -9.76 -10.43 -8.30
CA ALA A 89 -10.45 -11.12 -9.39
C ALA A 89 -11.89 -11.49 -9.00
N ALA A 90 -12.09 -11.98 -7.76
CA ALA A 90 -13.42 -12.31 -7.27
C ALA A 90 -14.34 -11.09 -7.17
N LEU A 91 -13.84 -9.98 -6.62
CA LEU A 91 -14.59 -8.72 -6.52
C LEU A 91 -14.93 -8.15 -7.89
N GLN A 92 -13.99 -8.20 -8.84
CA GLN A 92 -14.21 -7.77 -10.22
C GLN A 92 -15.27 -8.61 -10.93
N ALA A 93 -15.30 -9.92 -10.66
CA ALA A 93 -16.33 -10.85 -11.14
C ALA A 93 -17.67 -10.74 -10.40
N GLY A 94 -17.82 -9.76 -9.51
CA GLY A 94 -19.11 -9.40 -8.92
C GLY A 94 -19.38 -9.98 -7.54
N ALA A 95 -18.38 -10.59 -6.88
CA ALA A 95 -18.51 -10.93 -5.47
C ALA A 95 -18.92 -9.70 -4.64
N SER A 96 -19.86 -9.89 -3.71
CA SER A 96 -20.34 -8.85 -2.80
C SER A 96 -19.25 -8.43 -1.82
N SER A 97 -18.49 -9.41 -1.32
CA SER A 97 -17.33 -9.19 -0.46
C SER A 97 -16.38 -10.39 -0.46
N VAL A 98 -15.13 -10.16 -0.04
CA VAL A 98 -14.18 -11.22 0.31
C VAL A 98 -13.92 -11.15 1.81
N ILE A 99 -14.12 -12.27 2.50
CA ILE A 99 -14.10 -12.37 3.95
C ILE A 99 -12.85 -13.17 4.36
N PRO A 100 -11.80 -12.52 4.89
CA PRO A 100 -10.56 -13.20 5.27
C PRO A 100 -10.76 -14.00 6.57
N ALA A 101 -10.70 -15.31 6.45
CA ALA A 101 -10.69 -16.27 7.54
C ALA A 101 -9.26 -16.56 8.03
N LEU A 102 -9.14 -17.19 9.20
CA LEU A 102 -7.83 -17.55 9.79
C LEU A 102 -7.39 -18.94 9.35
N ASP A 103 -8.35 -19.83 9.22
CA ASP A 103 -8.17 -21.25 8.91
C ASP A 103 -9.49 -21.80 8.35
N ALA A 104 -9.49 -23.09 8.01
CA ALA A 104 -10.65 -23.79 7.46
C ALA A 104 -11.85 -23.81 8.41
N GLU A 105 -11.63 -23.94 9.72
CA GLU A 105 -12.71 -24.00 10.71
C GLU A 105 -13.38 -22.64 10.86
N HIS A 106 -12.58 -21.58 11.00
CA HIS A 106 -13.05 -20.21 11.01
C HIS A 106 -13.81 -19.87 9.73
N ALA A 107 -13.31 -20.26 8.57
CA ALA A 107 -14.01 -20.06 7.30
C ALA A 107 -15.38 -20.75 7.28
N ARG A 108 -15.48 -22.00 7.74
CA ARG A 108 -16.77 -22.71 7.84
C ARG A 108 -17.74 -22.04 8.81
N ARG A 109 -17.25 -21.55 9.96
CA ARG A 109 -18.06 -20.80 10.93
C ARG A 109 -18.60 -19.51 10.32
N MET A 110 -17.74 -18.70 9.71
CA MET A 110 -18.17 -17.47 9.03
C MET A 110 -19.19 -17.74 7.93
N ALA A 111 -19.03 -18.82 7.16
CA ALA A 111 -20.01 -19.21 6.14
C ALA A 111 -21.36 -19.60 6.73
N SER A 112 -21.38 -20.26 7.89
CA SER A 112 -22.61 -20.68 8.57
C SER A 112 -23.45 -19.51 9.12
N GLU A 113 -22.82 -18.36 9.34
CA GLU A 113 -23.47 -17.10 9.76
C GLU A 113 -24.08 -16.33 8.57
N LEU A 114 -23.78 -16.75 7.33
CA LEU A 114 -24.33 -16.16 6.11
C LEU A 114 -25.57 -16.93 5.64
N ALA A 115 -26.40 -16.28 4.83
CA ALA A 115 -27.57 -16.93 4.24
C ALA A 115 -27.13 -18.15 3.40
N VAL A 116 -27.90 -19.24 3.48
CA VAL A 116 -27.62 -20.48 2.74
C VAL A 116 -27.45 -20.19 1.25
N GLY A 117 -26.38 -20.71 0.64
CA GLY A 117 -26.05 -20.48 -0.78
C GLY A 117 -25.42 -19.12 -1.10
N SER A 118 -25.39 -18.17 -0.16
CA SER A 118 -24.85 -16.83 -0.40
C SER A 118 -23.32 -16.72 -0.35
N ALA A 119 -22.61 -17.83 -0.10
CA ALA A 119 -21.16 -17.84 0.04
C ALA A 119 -20.48 -18.95 -0.77
N ILE A 120 -19.25 -18.70 -1.21
CA ILE A 120 -18.28 -19.68 -1.70
C ILE A 120 -17.16 -19.77 -0.68
N LEU A 121 -16.79 -20.98 -0.28
CA LEU A 121 -15.59 -21.24 0.51
C LEU A 121 -14.42 -21.50 -0.43
N SER A 122 -13.31 -20.79 -0.26
CA SER A 122 -12.09 -21.01 -1.03
C SER A 122 -10.86 -20.81 -0.16
N GLY A 123 -9.79 -21.57 -0.43
CA GLY A 123 -8.61 -21.44 0.39
C GLY A 123 -7.62 -22.58 0.25
N GLU A 124 -6.45 -22.35 0.83
CA GLU A 124 -5.36 -23.32 0.93
C GLU A 124 -4.71 -23.32 2.30
N LEU A 125 -3.99 -24.41 2.56
CA LEU A 125 -2.96 -24.53 3.57
C LEU A 125 -1.74 -25.17 2.91
N ASP A 126 -0.57 -24.53 3.01
CA ASP A 126 0.69 -25.00 2.41
C ASP A 126 0.58 -25.33 0.91
N ALA A 127 -0.12 -24.45 0.18
CA ALA A 127 -0.45 -24.53 -1.24
C ALA A 127 -1.38 -25.69 -1.64
N GLU A 128 -1.89 -26.46 -0.69
CA GLU A 128 -2.92 -27.48 -0.91
C GLU A 128 -4.31 -26.90 -0.70
N THR A 129 -5.24 -27.16 -1.63
CA THR A 129 -6.63 -26.68 -1.50
C THR A 129 -7.31 -27.35 -0.31
N LEU A 130 -7.99 -26.56 0.51
CA LEU A 130 -8.70 -27.06 1.69
C LEU A 130 -9.83 -28.04 1.28
N PRO A 131 -10.04 -29.15 2.01
CA PRO A 131 -11.07 -30.13 1.66
C PRO A 131 -12.48 -29.51 1.58
N GLY A 132 -13.12 -29.65 0.43
CA GLY A 132 -14.46 -29.09 0.17
C GLY A 132 -14.49 -27.59 -0.10
N PHE A 133 -13.34 -26.94 -0.29
CA PHE A 133 -13.22 -25.55 -0.71
C PHE A 133 -12.92 -25.47 -2.20
N ALA A 134 -13.31 -24.36 -2.84
CA ALA A 134 -12.87 -24.02 -4.19
C ALA A 134 -11.37 -23.69 -4.20
N HIS A 135 -10.71 -24.01 -5.32
CA HIS A 135 -9.28 -23.73 -5.50
C HIS A 135 -9.01 -22.21 -5.37
N PRO A 136 -7.94 -21.77 -4.66
CA PRO A 136 -7.77 -20.40 -4.22
C PRO A 136 -7.19 -19.44 -5.26
N THR A 137 -6.85 -19.91 -6.46
CA THR A 137 -6.18 -19.11 -7.49
C THR A 137 -7.17 -18.29 -8.32
N PRO A 138 -6.73 -17.19 -8.96
CA PRO A 138 -7.67 -16.25 -9.57
C PRO A 138 -8.45 -16.86 -10.74
N LEU A 139 -7.80 -17.54 -11.69
CA LEU A 139 -8.51 -18.13 -12.83
C LEU A 139 -9.43 -19.28 -12.40
N ALA A 140 -9.08 -20.02 -11.34
CA ALA A 140 -9.97 -21.04 -10.79
C ALA A 140 -11.22 -20.42 -10.14
N LEU A 141 -11.07 -19.37 -9.34
CA LEU A 141 -12.21 -18.65 -8.76
C LEU A 141 -13.15 -18.08 -9.81
N LEU A 142 -12.61 -17.55 -10.91
CA LEU A 142 -13.39 -17.01 -12.02
C LEU A 142 -14.28 -18.05 -12.74
N ARG A 143 -14.10 -19.36 -12.48
CA ARG A 143 -14.98 -20.43 -12.98
C ARG A 143 -16.23 -20.64 -12.13
N HIS A 144 -16.31 -19.98 -10.97
CA HIS A 144 -17.46 -20.06 -10.08
C HIS A 144 -18.43 -18.89 -10.28
N GLU A 145 -19.70 -19.12 -9.95
CA GLU A 145 -20.72 -18.07 -9.90
C GLU A 145 -20.50 -17.17 -8.69
N LEU A 146 -19.77 -16.07 -8.88
CA LEU A 146 -19.39 -15.11 -7.81
C LEU A 146 -20.38 -13.95 -7.65
N GLN A 147 -21.15 -13.63 -8.69
CA GLN A 147 -22.04 -12.47 -8.73
C GLN A 147 -22.97 -12.43 -7.51
N GLY A 148 -22.87 -11.37 -6.71
CA GLY A 148 -23.72 -11.14 -5.53
C GLY A 148 -23.39 -12.02 -4.32
N ARG A 149 -22.43 -12.94 -4.42
CA ARG A 149 -22.06 -13.88 -3.34
C ARG A 149 -20.84 -13.41 -2.57
N ASN A 150 -20.71 -13.87 -1.33
CA ASN A 150 -19.51 -13.66 -0.53
C ASN A 150 -18.46 -14.73 -0.85
N LEU A 151 -17.19 -14.35 -0.92
CA LEU A 151 -16.09 -15.30 -0.92
C LEU A 151 -15.52 -15.38 0.50
N VAL A 152 -15.75 -16.47 1.20
CA VAL A 152 -15.07 -16.74 2.47
C VAL A 152 -13.74 -17.39 2.15
N TYR A 153 -12.65 -16.70 2.46
CA TYR A 153 -11.34 -16.98 1.91
C TYR A 153 -10.31 -17.23 3.01
N SER A 154 -9.61 -18.36 2.95
CA SER A 154 -8.58 -18.75 3.92
C SER A 154 -7.28 -19.07 3.20
N THR A 155 -6.23 -18.32 3.50
CA THR A 155 -4.88 -18.58 2.95
C THR A 155 -3.83 -18.44 4.03
N THR A 156 -2.71 -19.15 3.86
CA THR A 156 -1.60 -19.18 4.79
C THR A 156 -1.02 -17.79 5.07
N ASN A 157 -0.99 -16.91 4.07
CA ASN A 157 -0.29 -15.62 4.16
C ASN A 157 -1.21 -14.42 3.99
N GLY A 158 -1.82 -14.19 2.83
CA GLY A 158 -2.52 -12.94 2.55
C GLY A 158 -3.76 -12.69 3.41
N THR A 159 -4.56 -13.71 3.74
CA THR A 159 -5.70 -13.51 4.64
C THR A 159 -5.25 -13.20 6.07
N VAL A 160 -4.14 -13.81 6.52
CA VAL A 160 -3.48 -13.47 7.79
C VAL A 160 -2.96 -12.03 7.77
N ALA A 161 -2.31 -11.59 6.69
CA ALA A 161 -1.81 -10.22 6.54
C ALA A 161 -2.94 -9.18 6.57
N LEU A 162 -4.05 -9.43 5.88
CA LEU A 162 -5.25 -8.59 5.92
C LEU A 162 -5.83 -8.49 7.34
N ARG A 163 -5.87 -9.60 8.07
CA ARG A 163 -6.38 -9.62 9.44
C ARG A 163 -5.45 -8.89 10.41
N LYS A 164 -4.13 -9.08 10.31
CA LYS A 164 -3.13 -8.33 11.09
C LYS A 164 -3.23 -6.82 10.84
N ALA A 165 -3.60 -6.41 9.63
CA ALA A 165 -3.76 -5.00 9.28
C ALA A 165 -5.05 -4.34 9.83
N LEU A 166 -6.03 -5.11 10.32
CA LEU A 166 -7.34 -4.58 10.75
C LEU A 166 -7.31 -3.43 11.77
N PRO A 167 -6.33 -3.33 12.69
CA PRO A 167 -6.24 -2.17 13.59
C PRO A 167 -5.88 -0.85 12.88
N ALA A 168 -5.44 -0.87 11.62
CA ALA A 168 -5.17 0.34 10.86
C ALA A 168 -6.45 1.11 10.53
N ALA A 169 -6.34 2.43 10.34
CA ALA A 169 -7.49 3.27 10.02
C ALA A 169 -8.13 2.86 8.68
N HIS A 170 -7.32 2.49 7.70
CA HIS A 170 -7.77 2.01 6.40
C HIS A 170 -6.89 0.86 5.91
N VAL A 171 -7.51 -0.22 5.44
CA VAL A 171 -6.80 -1.37 4.88
C VAL A 171 -7.27 -1.61 3.46
N TYR A 172 -6.33 -1.76 2.54
CA TYR A 172 -6.56 -2.04 1.13
C TYR A 172 -5.87 -3.34 0.72
N ALA A 173 -6.41 -4.02 -0.28
CA ALA A 173 -5.72 -5.08 -0.99
C ALA A 173 -5.33 -4.59 -2.39
N ALA A 174 -4.08 -4.82 -2.77
CA ALA A 174 -3.57 -4.48 -4.08
C ALA A 174 -2.92 -5.71 -4.74
N SER A 175 -2.77 -5.66 -6.06
CA SER A 175 -1.93 -6.55 -6.84
C SER A 175 -1.30 -5.74 -7.98
N LEU A 176 -0.50 -6.38 -8.83
CA LEU A 176 0.02 -5.72 -10.04
C LEU A 176 -1.10 -5.17 -10.92
N ARG A 177 -2.22 -5.90 -10.95
CA ARG A 177 -3.34 -5.66 -11.86
C ARG A 177 -4.10 -4.38 -11.53
N ASN A 178 -4.24 -4.02 -10.26
CA ASN A 178 -4.99 -2.83 -9.83
C ASN A 178 -4.13 -1.73 -9.16
N ALA A 179 -2.80 -1.85 -9.24
CA ALA A 179 -1.86 -0.97 -8.54
C ALA A 179 -2.16 0.54 -8.77
N ARG A 180 -2.36 0.96 -10.03
CA ARG A 180 -2.65 2.35 -10.37
C ARG A 180 -3.98 2.84 -9.76
N ALA A 181 -5.04 2.04 -9.87
CA ALA A 181 -6.35 2.39 -9.34
C ALA A 181 -6.29 2.52 -7.81
N THR A 182 -5.60 1.59 -7.14
CA THR A 182 -5.42 1.63 -5.68
C THR A 182 -4.65 2.87 -5.24
N ILE A 183 -3.53 3.19 -5.88
CA ILE A 183 -2.74 4.38 -5.52
C ILE A 183 -3.52 5.67 -5.80
N ALA A 184 -4.22 5.78 -6.94
CA ALA A 184 -5.05 6.94 -7.24
C ALA A 184 -6.11 7.17 -6.15
N HIS A 185 -6.80 6.11 -5.73
CA HIS A 185 -7.78 6.19 -4.65
C HIS A 185 -7.14 6.57 -3.31
N VAL A 186 -6.04 5.92 -2.92
CA VAL A 186 -5.35 6.21 -1.65
C VAL A 186 -4.85 7.66 -1.59
N LEU A 187 -4.35 8.20 -2.70
CA LEU A 187 -3.91 9.59 -2.74
C LEU A 187 -5.06 10.59 -2.66
N ARG A 188 -6.21 10.27 -3.23
CA ARG A 188 -7.40 11.12 -3.16
C ARG A 188 -7.98 11.16 -1.75
N GLU A 189 -8.15 10.00 -1.13
CA GLU A 189 -8.82 9.88 0.18
C GLU A 189 -7.87 10.17 1.36
N HIS A 190 -6.57 9.86 1.21
CA HIS A 190 -5.62 9.78 2.32
C HIS A 190 -4.30 10.52 2.07
N ALA A 191 -4.36 11.68 1.41
CA ALA A 191 -3.19 12.44 0.95
C ALA A 191 -2.13 12.76 2.02
N ARG A 192 -2.50 12.77 3.32
CA ARG A 192 -1.63 13.11 4.45
C ARG A 192 -1.30 11.93 5.37
N SER A 193 -1.92 10.77 5.15
CA SER A 193 -1.76 9.62 6.04
C SER A 193 -0.46 8.87 5.71
N THR A 194 0.25 8.40 6.74
CA THR A 194 1.34 7.44 6.55
C THR A 194 0.79 6.16 5.90
N VAL A 195 1.45 5.72 4.82
CA VAL A 195 1.10 4.51 4.08
C VAL A 195 2.12 3.42 4.38
N LEU A 196 1.63 2.27 4.81
CA LEU A 196 2.41 1.04 4.93
C LEU A 196 1.99 0.11 3.79
N ILE A 197 2.92 -0.19 2.89
CA ILE A 197 2.75 -1.24 1.89
C ILE A 197 3.34 -2.52 2.49
N VAL A 198 2.53 -3.56 2.62
CA VAL A 198 2.89 -4.77 3.36
C VAL A 198 2.91 -5.95 2.41
N CYS A 199 4.08 -6.54 2.23
CA CYS A 199 4.22 -7.84 1.58
C CYS A 199 3.75 -8.92 2.55
N ALA A 200 2.91 -9.85 2.11
CA ALA A 200 2.42 -10.93 2.97
C ALA A 200 3.55 -11.91 3.33
N GLY A 201 4.50 -12.10 2.40
CA GLY A 201 5.60 -13.04 2.57
C GLY A 201 5.10 -14.50 2.60
N SER A 202 6.01 -15.43 2.85
CA SER A 202 5.69 -16.86 3.00
C SER A 202 6.68 -17.50 3.95
N SER A 203 6.16 -18.23 4.95
CA SER A 203 6.98 -18.93 5.95
C SER A 203 7.96 -18.00 6.68
N GLU A 204 7.47 -16.83 7.09
CA GLU A 204 8.25 -15.75 7.76
C GLU A 204 9.40 -15.19 6.91
N GLN A 205 9.43 -15.54 5.62
CA GLN A 205 10.40 -15.04 4.67
C GLN A 205 9.73 -14.08 3.70
N PHE A 206 10.52 -13.10 3.30
CA PHE A 206 10.18 -12.18 2.23
C PHE A 206 9.95 -12.90 0.89
N ASN A 207 9.03 -12.35 0.09
CA ASN A 207 8.70 -12.82 -1.25
C ASN A 207 9.10 -11.80 -2.31
N LEU A 208 9.82 -12.26 -3.34
CA LEU A 208 10.31 -11.39 -4.42
C LEU A 208 9.15 -10.77 -5.22
N GLU A 209 8.10 -11.55 -5.50
CA GLU A 209 6.92 -11.11 -6.23
C GLU A 209 6.11 -10.04 -5.50
N ASP A 210 5.97 -10.16 -4.17
CA ASP A 210 5.24 -9.18 -3.36
C ASP A 210 5.98 -7.85 -3.35
N PHE A 211 7.31 -7.90 -3.26
CA PHE A 211 8.14 -6.70 -3.28
C PHE A 211 8.24 -6.04 -4.65
N TYR A 212 8.22 -6.83 -5.71
CA TYR A 212 8.03 -6.29 -7.05
C TYR A 212 6.71 -5.50 -7.11
N GLY A 213 5.63 -6.07 -6.56
CA GLY A 213 4.35 -5.37 -6.42
C GLY A 213 4.43 -4.12 -5.54
N ALA A 214 5.17 -4.17 -4.45
CA ALA A 214 5.39 -3.00 -3.60
C ALA A 214 6.13 -1.90 -4.37
N GLY A 215 7.14 -2.28 -5.16
CA GLY A 215 7.86 -1.39 -6.05
C GLY A 215 6.97 -0.73 -7.10
N LEU A 216 6.01 -1.48 -7.65
CA LEU A 216 5.05 -0.94 -8.61
C LEU A 216 4.12 0.10 -7.96
N LEU A 217 3.65 -0.15 -6.73
CA LEU A 217 2.87 0.81 -5.95
C LEU A 217 3.70 2.07 -5.62
N VAL A 218 4.96 1.90 -5.19
CA VAL A 218 5.88 3.01 -4.90
C VAL A 218 6.15 3.83 -6.17
N SER A 219 6.37 3.19 -7.32
CA SER A 219 6.56 3.84 -8.61
C SER A 219 5.34 4.70 -8.99
N CYS A 220 4.13 4.17 -8.80
CA CYS A 220 2.89 4.94 -8.98
C CYS A 220 2.83 6.17 -8.03
N LEU A 221 3.24 6.01 -6.77
CA LEU A 221 3.30 7.12 -5.80
C LEU A 221 4.34 8.18 -6.15
N GLN A 222 5.48 7.79 -6.72
CA GLN A 222 6.56 8.70 -7.16
C GLN A 222 6.16 9.50 -8.41
N GLN A 223 5.36 8.90 -9.29
CA GLN A 223 4.85 9.57 -10.50
C GLN A 223 3.70 10.53 -10.19
N ALA A 224 3.02 10.37 -9.05
CA ALA A 224 1.90 11.20 -8.66
C ALA A 224 2.36 12.53 -8.03
N PRO A 225 1.62 13.63 -8.25
CA PRO A 225 1.96 14.93 -7.67
C PRO A 225 1.95 14.90 -6.13
N GLY A 226 2.78 15.74 -5.51
CA GLY A 226 2.93 15.86 -4.06
C GLY A 226 4.29 15.36 -3.56
N GLN A 227 4.74 15.90 -2.42
CA GLN A 227 6.00 15.51 -1.79
C GLN A 227 5.76 14.37 -0.80
N ARG A 228 6.64 13.36 -0.86
CA ARG A 228 6.55 12.14 -0.04
C ARG A 228 7.96 11.74 0.38
N SER A 229 8.08 11.16 1.57
CA SER A 229 9.31 10.49 2.01
C SER A 229 9.15 8.99 1.90
N TYR A 230 10.20 8.29 1.48
CA TYR A 230 10.19 6.85 1.26
C TYR A 230 11.21 6.19 2.19
N SER A 231 10.87 5.04 2.78
CA SER A 231 11.86 4.21 3.46
C SER A 231 12.84 3.58 2.46
N ASP A 232 14.00 3.12 2.95
CA ASP A 232 14.98 2.42 2.10
C ASP A 232 14.38 1.19 1.42
N ALA A 233 13.53 0.44 2.14
CA ALA A 233 12.79 -0.68 1.57
C ALA A 233 11.87 -0.24 0.41
N ALA A 234 11.22 0.93 0.53
CA ALA A 234 10.38 1.45 -0.55
C ALA A 234 11.21 1.87 -1.77
N LEU A 235 12.36 2.51 -1.56
CA LEU A 235 13.29 2.86 -2.65
C LEU A 235 13.87 1.61 -3.32
N ALA A 236 14.29 0.61 -2.54
CA ALA A 236 14.80 -0.66 -3.04
C ALA A 236 13.75 -1.43 -3.85
N ALA A 237 12.49 -1.44 -3.40
CA ALA A 237 11.38 -2.03 -4.15
C ALA A 237 11.18 -1.36 -5.51
N ALA A 238 11.19 -0.03 -5.54
CA ALA A 238 11.06 0.73 -6.79
C ALA A 238 12.22 0.45 -7.76
N LEU A 239 13.46 0.38 -7.27
CA LEU A 239 14.64 0.05 -8.08
C LEU A 239 14.55 -1.38 -8.66
N LEU A 240 14.16 -2.36 -7.84
CA LEU A 240 13.94 -3.74 -8.31
C LEU A 240 12.88 -3.76 -9.41
N GLN A 241 11.75 -3.09 -9.19
CA GLN A 241 10.63 -3.06 -10.13
C GLN A 241 11.04 -2.43 -11.47
N GLN A 242 11.80 -1.33 -11.45
CA GLN A 242 12.31 -0.67 -12.65
C GLN A 242 13.32 -1.54 -13.43
N GLY A 243 14.09 -2.37 -12.72
CA GLY A 243 15.14 -3.21 -13.30
C GLY A 243 14.66 -4.56 -13.83
N SER A 244 13.38 -4.91 -13.69
CA SER A 244 12.88 -6.25 -14.04
C SER A 244 11.51 -6.25 -14.70
N ASP A 245 11.31 -7.20 -15.61
CA ASP A 245 9.99 -7.51 -16.16
C ASP A 245 9.13 -8.23 -15.12
N ALA A 246 7.83 -7.93 -15.09
CA ALA A 246 6.91 -8.46 -14.09
C ALA A 246 6.75 -9.98 -14.18
N LEU A 247 6.51 -10.50 -15.38
CA LEU A 247 6.31 -11.93 -15.58
C LEU A 247 7.58 -12.69 -15.24
N ARG A 248 8.73 -12.20 -15.71
CA ARG A 248 10.03 -12.78 -15.37
C ARG A 248 10.26 -12.78 -13.85
N CYS A 249 10.04 -11.66 -13.18
CA CYS A 249 10.25 -11.53 -11.74
C CYS A 249 9.37 -12.51 -10.95
N LEU A 250 8.08 -12.61 -11.30
CA LEU A 250 7.15 -13.55 -10.68
C LEU A 250 7.56 -15.00 -10.98
N ALA A 251 7.89 -15.35 -12.23
CA ALA A 251 8.28 -16.71 -12.61
C ALA A 251 9.59 -17.17 -11.97
N ASP A 252 10.56 -16.28 -11.84
CA ASP A 252 11.86 -16.51 -11.19
C ASP A 252 11.77 -16.45 -9.65
N SER A 253 10.61 -16.13 -9.08
CA SER A 253 10.43 -16.12 -7.62
C SER A 253 10.33 -17.53 -7.05
N ARG A 254 10.59 -17.67 -5.73
CA ARG A 254 10.45 -18.97 -5.03
C ARG A 254 9.02 -19.51 -5.16
N VAL A 255 8.02 -18.67 -4.90
CA VAL A 255 6.60 -19.03 -4.98
C VAL A 255 6.21 -19.26 -6.44
N GLY A 256 6.65 -18.41 -7.38
CA GLY A 256 6.36 -18.59 -8.80
C GLY A 256 6.86 -19.91 -9.38
N ARG A 257 8.10 -20.31 -9.05
CA ARG A 257 8.63 -21.63 -9.43
C ARG A 257 7.83 -22.79 -8.83
N LEU A 258 7.41 -22.66 -7.56
CA LEU A 258 6.56 -23.66 -6.91
C LEU A 258 5.18 -23.77 -7.60
N MET A 259 4.57 -22.64 -7.96
CA MET A 259 3.30 -22.63 -8.67
C MET A 259 3.43 -23.23 -10.08
N ALA A 260 4.52 -22.90 -10.78
CA ALA A 260 4.82 -23.48 -12.09
C ALA A 260 5.00 -25.00 -12.02
N SER A 261 5.70 -25.53 -11.02
CA SER A 261 5.87 -26.99 -10.85
C SER A 261 4.56 -27.72 -10.53
N ARG A 262 3.55 -27.00 -10.03
CA ARG A 262 2.17 -27.49 -9.82
C ARG A 262 1.25 -27.28 -11.02
N GLY A 263 1.78 -26.86 -12.17
CA GLY A 263 0.98 -26.61 -13.39
C GLY A 263 0.17 -25.31 -13.36
N LEU A 264 0.42 -24.41 -12.40
CA LEU A 264 -0.30 -23.14 -12.23
C LEU A 264 0.37 -21.98 -12.98
N GLY A 265 1.13 -22.27 -14.05
CA GLY A 265 1.83 -21.25 -14.83
C GLY A 265 0.90 -20.18 -15.41
N ALA A 266 -0.31 -20.56 -15.83
CA ALA A 266 -1.32 -19.60 -16.32
C ALA A 266 -1.78 -18.61 -15.23
N GLU A 267 -1.84 -19.04 -13.97
CA GLU A 267 -2.18 -18.17 -12.83
C GLU A 267 -1.08 -17.14 -12.61
N VAL A 268 0.19 -17.55 -12.71
CA VAL A 268 1.35 -16.64 -12.62
C VAL A 268 1.31 -15.58 -13.73
N HIS A 269 0.99 -15.99 -14.96
CA HIS A 269 0.82 -15.05 -16.08
C HIS A 269 -0.33 -14.07 -15.85
N TYR A 270 -1.46 -14.55 -15.30
CA TYR A 270 -2.59 -13.69 -14.96
C TYR A 270 -2.23 -12.65 -13.88
N ALA A 271 -1.48 -13.06 -12.84
CA ALA A 271 -1.03 -12.18 -11.78
C ALA A 271 0.02 -11.15 -12.25
N ALA A 272 0.82 -11.49 -13.26
CA ALA A 272 1.85 -10.62 -13.84
C ALA A 272 1.32 -9.43 -14.64
N GLN A 273 0.02 -9.39 -14.97
CA GLN A 273 -0.56 -8.30 -15.73
C GLN A 273 -0.63 -7.01 -14.91
N ILE A 274 -0.14 -5.90 -15.47
CA ILE A 274 -0.02 -4.62 -14.78
C ILE A 274 -1.16 -3.67 -15.18
N HIS A 275 -1.84 -3.09 -14.19
CA HIS A 275 -2.83 -2.00 -14.37
C HIS A 275 -4.03 -2.33 -15.28
N VAL A 276 -4.37 -3.61 -15.41
CA VAL A 276 -5.50 -4.07 -16.24
C VAL A 276 -6.85 -4.00 -15.51
N ASP A 277 -6.86 -3.85 -14.19
CA ASP A 277 -8.08 -3.78 -13.40
C ASP A 277 -8.27 -2.39 -12.76
N SER A 278 -9.51 -1.91 -12.76
CA SER A 278 -9.91 -0.64 -12.13
C SER A 278 -10.48 -0.83 -10.72
N VAL A 279 -10.63 -2.08 -10.26
CA VAL A 279 -11.22 -2.39 -8.95
C VAL A 279 -10.30 -1.95 -7.81
N VAL A 280 -10.85 -1.20 -6.86
CA VAL A 280 -10.17 -0.88 -5.59
C VAL A 280 -10.87 -1.66 -4.49
N ALA A 281 -10.11 -2.45 -3.74
CA ALA A 281 -10.63 -3.24 -2.63
C ALA A 281 -10.17 -2.67 -1.30
N ARG A 282 -11.13 -2.31 -0.44
CA ARG A 282 -10.90 -1.79 0.91
C ARG A 282 -11.63 -2.65 1.93
N VAL A 283 -11.05 -2.83 3.11
CA VAL A 283 -11.73 -3.47 4.23
C VAL A 283 -12.78 -2.53 4.81
N VAL A 284 -14.02 -3.03 4.92
CA VAL A 284 -15.17 -2.43 5.60
C VAL A 284 -15.80 -3.51 6.46
N ASP A 285 -15.96 -3.25 7.76
CA ASP A 285 -16.50 -4.21 8.74
C ASP A 285 -15.83 -5.60 8.69
N GLY A 286 -14.50 -5.61 8.54
CA GLY A 286 -13.69 -6.83 8.47
C GLY A 286 -13.76 -7.58 7.14
N ARG A 287 -14.41 -7.04 6.11
CA ARG A 287 -14.56 -7.65 4.78
C ARG A 287 -13.96 -6.77 3.69
N LEU A 288 -13.23 -7.35 2.74
CA LEU A 288 -12.81 -6.63 1.55
C LEU A 288 -14.01 -6.39 0.64
N MET A 289 -14.25 -5.13 0.31
CA MET A 289 -15.34 -4.69 -0.55
C MET A 289 -14.80 -3.78 -1.65
N ARG A 290 -15.50 -3.73 -2.78
CA ARG A 290 -15.24 -2.74 -3.82
C ARG A 290 -15.58 -1.36 -3.31
N VAL A 291 -14.69 -0.40 -3.52
CA VAL A 291 -14.95 1.02 -3.29
C VAL A 291 -14.86 1.79 -4.59
N ALA A 292 -15.52 2.95 -4.65
CA ALA A 292 -15.48 3.80 -5.84
C ALA A 292 -14.01 4.17 -6.15
N ALA A 293 -13.58 3.84 -7.38
CA ALA A 293 -12.26 4.17 -7.89
C ALA A 293 -12.10 5.67 -8.07
#